data_AF-A0A1S3SF18-F1
#
_entry.id   AF-A0A1S3SF18-F1
#
_cell.length_a   1.000
_cell.length_b   1.000
_cell.length_c   1.000
_cell.angle_alpha   90.00
_cell.angle_beta   90.00
_cell.angle_gamma   90.00
#
_symmetry.space_group_name_H-M   'P 1'
#
loop_
_entity.id
_entity.type
_entity.pdbx_description
1 polymer ?
#
loop_
_entity_poly.entity_id
_entity_poly.type
_entity_poly.pdbx_seq_one_letter_code
_entity_poly.pdbx_strand_id
1 'polypeptide(L)'
;MSLLNHTTDNSLIFQKMRETFQHSQKLVNNDPGRSVDILSSFPRFLDTKGLVDQDFTLLFDGDTSSRLLQKWDLFFKPNVIKEAKRLTSTPELCRLVQSAESPPGSDLDEPTTYDQEMASLLLLLHLLPPPPGGLKSPKISACDAVERLVVFHKSCCSLEEHLRNQQGRQPYLLAVGRQNSKIESFYITMDKRLIPCKAKRLIH
;
A
#
# COMPACT_ATOMS: atom_id res chain seq x y z
N MET A 1 -8.88 -13.49 27.19
CA MET A 1 -8.93 -12.82 25.86
C MET A 1 -9.95 -11.67 25.80
N SER A 2 -10.28 -10.97 26.90
CA SER A 2 -11.40 -9.99 26.93
C SER A 2 -11.00 -8.51 27.01
N LEU A 3 -9.77 -8.18 27.40
CA LEU A 3 -9.34 -6.78 27.63
C LEU A 3 -9.01 -6.02 26.33
N LEU A 4 -8.56 -6.75 25.31
CA LEU A 4 -8.22 -6.14 24.02
C LEU A 4 -9.44 -5.56 23.32
N ASN A 5 -10.64 -6.13 23.44
CA ASN A 5 -11.80 -5.62 22.69
C ASN A 5 -12.30 -4.25 23.14
N HIS A 6 -11.87 -3.76 24.32
CA HIS A 6 -12.46 -2.57 24.95
C HIS A 6 -11.48 -1.47 25.34
N THR A 7 -10.16 -1.72 25.29
CA THR A 7 -9.20 -0.64 25.61
C THR A 7 -9.06 0.35 24.46
N THR A 8 -8.86 1.64 24.75
CA THR A 8 -8.50 2.66 23.74
C THR A 8 -7.04 3.09 23.87
N ASP A 9 -6.29 2.47 24.79
CA ASP A 9 -4.87 2.76 24.97
C ASP A 9 -4.03 2.10 23.87
N ASN A 10 -3.58 2.92 22.92
CA ASN A 10 -2.73 2.48 21.82
C ASN A 10 -1.46 1.77 22.31
N SER A 11 -0.82 2.21 23.39
CA SER A 11 0.42 1.58 23.87
C SER A 11 0.15 0.13 24.28
N LEU A 12 -0.94 -0.09 25.03
CA LEU A 12 -1.37 -1.42 25.44
C LEU A 12 -1.80 -2.27 24.24
N ILE A 13 -2.50 -1.69 23.25
CA ILE A 13 -2.89 -2.41 22.02
C ILE A 13 -1.65 -2.89 21.28
N PHE A 14 -0.69 -2.00 21.00
CA PHE A 14 0.54 -2.35 20.28
C PHE A 14 1.33 -3.42 21.03
N GLN A 15 1.47 -3.29 22.36
CA GLN A 15 2.13 -4.30 23.18
C GLN A 15 1.44 -5.66 23.06
N LYS A 16 0.12 -5.71 23.22
CA LYS A 16 -0.62 -6.97 23.18
C LYS A 16 -0.63 -7.60 21.79
N MET A 17 -0.75 -6.79 20.74
CA MET A 17 -0.65 -7.27 19.35
C MET A 17 0.74 -7.85 19.07
N ARG A 18 1.80 -7.23 19.60
CA ARG A 18 3.17 -7.74 19.52
C ARG A 18 3.33 -9.08 20.24
N GLU A 19 2.74 -9.22 21.42
CA GLU A 19 2.75 -10.49 22.18
C GLU A 19 2.08 -11.64 21.38
N THR A 20 1.10 -11.32 20.51
CA THR A 20 0.40 -12.32 19.67
C THR A 20 1.06 -12.61 18.32
N PHE A 21 2.12 -11.89 17.94
CA PHE A 21 2.73 -11.95 16.61
C PHE A 21 3.09 -13.37 16.15
N GLN A 22 3.76 -14.15 17.00
CA GLN A 22 4.17 -15.53 16.68
C GLN A 22 2.97 -16.47 16.47
N HIS A 23 1.86 -16.21 17.16
CA HIS A 23 0.64 -16.98 16.96
C HIS A 23 0.01 -16.66 15.59
N SER A 24 -0.09 -15.38 15.24
CA SER A 24 -0.57 -14.93 13.92
C SER A 24 0.29 -15.49 12.78
N GLN A 25 1.61 -15.45 12.91
CA GLN A 25 2.53 -16.02 11.92
C GLN A 25 2.32 -17.52 11.72
N LYS A 26 2.09 -18.28 12.80
CA LYS A 26 1.77 -19.71 12.69
C LYS A 26 0.43 -19.93 11.99
N LEU A 27 -0.58 -19.10 12.27
CA LEU A 27 -1.89 -19.20 11.63
C LEU A 27 -1.78 -18.97 10.12
N VAL A 28 -1.07 -17.92 9.71
CA VAL A 28 -0.90 -17.54 8.29
C VAL A 28 -0.09 -18.58 7.52
N ASN A 29 0.99 -19.10 8.11
CA ASN A 29 1.90 -20.01 7.40
C ASN A 29 1.48 -21.48 7.45
N ASN A 30 0.78 -21.92 8.50
CA ASN A 30 0.53 -23.36 8.74
C ASN A 30 -0.94 -23.78 8.62
N ASP A 31 -1.89 -22.84 8.53
CA ASP A 31 -3.32 -23.17 8.46
C ASP A 31 -4.05 -22.30 7.39
N PRO A 32 -3.97 -22.68 6.10
CA PRO A 32 -4.59 -21.94 5.01
C PRO A 32 -6.11 -21.81 5.14
N GLY A 33 -6.76 -22.70 5.90
CA GLY A 33 -8.21 -22.66 6.13
C GLY A 33 -8.62 -21.69 7.23
N ARG A 34 -7.71 -21.32 8.13
CA ARG A 34 -7.95 -20.32 9.19
C ARG A 34 -7.40 -18.94 8.88
N SER A 35 -6.52 -18.80 7.90
CA SER A 35 -6.00 -17.50 7.47
C SER A 35 -7.09 -16.57 6.93
N VAL A 36 -8.16 -17.11 6.35
CA VAL A 36 -9.34 -16.34 5.90
C VAL A 36 -10.07 -15.60 7.03
N ASP A 37 -9.94 -16.05 8.28
CA ASP A 37 -10.57 -15.43 9.45
C ASP A 37 -9.58 -14.62 10.30
N ILE A 38 -8.39 -14.30 9.77
CA ILE A 38 -7.34 -13.61 10.52
C ILE A 38 -7.81 -12.23 11.03
N LEU A 39 -8.53 -11.47 10.20
CA LEU A 39 -9.06 -10.15 10.58
C LEU A 39 -10.23 -10.24 11.57
N SER A 40 -10.93 -11.38 11.60
CA SER A 40 -11.96 -11.67 12.61
C SER A 40 -11.32 -12.05 13.96
N SER A 41 -10.21 -12.80 13.92
CA SER A 41 -9.47 -13.21 15.11
C SER A 41 -8.65 -12.07 15.73
N PHE A 42 -8.16 -11.15 14.90
CA PHE A 42 -7.37 -9.98 15.29
C PHE A 42 -8.02 -8.68 14.79
N PRO A 43 -9.21 -8.31 15.33
CA PRO A 43 -9.99 -7.18 14.83
C PRO A 43 -9.29 -5.84 14.97
N ARG A 44 -8.23 -5.75 15.78
CA ARG A 44 -7.44 -4.52 15.96
C ARG A 44 -6.75 -4.04 14.71
N PHE A 45 -6.47 -4.93 13.75
CA PHE A 45 -5.99 -4.52 12.43
C PHE A 45 -7.00 -3.63 11.69
N LEU A 46 -8.26 -3.56 12.10
CA LEU A 46 -9.31 -2.79 11.42
C LEU A 46 -9.52 -1.40 12.02
N ASP A 47 -9.15 -1.20 13.29
CA ASP A 47 -9.40 0.04 14.02
C ASP A 47 -8.11 0.77 14.45
N THR A 48 -6.96 0.09 14.44
CA THR A 48 -5.70 0.63 14.97
C THR A 48 -4.67 0.84 13.85
N LYS A 49 -4.38 2.12 13.54
CA LYS A 49 -3.36 2.51 12.57
C LYS A 49 -1.96 2.08 13.00
N GLY A 50 -1.20 1.48 12.10
CA GLY A 50 0.22 1.18 12.29
C GLY A 50 0.54 -0.22 12.80
N LEU A 51 -0.46 -1.08 13.01
CA LEU A 51 -0.21 -2.49 13.36
C LEU A 51 0.46 -3.26 12.21
N VAL A 52 0.14 -2.93 10.95
CA VAL A 52 0.83 -3.53 9.78
C VAL A 52 2.32 -3.17 9.79
N ASP A 53 2.65 -1.91 10.09
CA ASP A 53 4.03 -1.43 10.19
C ASP A 53 4.77 -2.13 11.36
N GLN A 54 4.10 -2.31 12.50
CA GLN A 54 4.64 -3.10 13.60
C GLN A 54 4.99 -4.53 13.17
N ASP A 55 4.06 -5.24 12.52
CA ASP A 55 4.28 -6.63 12.13
C ASP A 55 5.35 -6.73 11.03
N PHE A 56 5.41 -5.77 10.12
CA PHE A 56 6.48 -5.67 9.13
C PHE A 56 7.85 -5.49 9.80
N THR A 57 7.98 -4.62 10.81
CA THR A 57 9.21 -4.49 11.61
C THR A 57 9.51 -5.74 12.44
N LEU A 58 8.51 -6.49 12.91
CA LEU A 58 8.74 -7.75 13.63
C LEU A 58 9.23 -8.86 12.69
N LEU A 59 8.79 -8.86 11.42
CA LEU A 59 9.24 -9.81 10.39
C LEU A 59 10.67 -9.55 9.93
N PHE A 60 11.03 -8.28 9.75
CA PHE A 60 12.27 -7.87 9.09
C PHE A 60 13.18 -7.02 9.99
N ASP A 61 13.02 -7.03 11.31
CA ASP A 61 13.77 -6.16 12.22
C ASP A 61 13.68 -4.64 11.92
N GLY A 62 14.25 -3.79 12.77
CA GLY A 62 14.18 -2.33 12.62
C GLY A 62 15.09 -1.78 11.51
N ASP A 63 16.25 -2.39 11.31
CA ASP A 63 17.24 -1.95 10.33
C ASP A 63 16.77 -2.31 8.92
N THR A 64 16.35 -3.55 8.70
CA THR A 64 15.92 -4.00 7.36
C THR A 64 14.58 -3.41 6.96
N SER A 65 13.60 -3.31 7.88
CA SER A 65 12.29 -2.71 7.56
C SER A 65 12.35 -1.24 7.16
N SER A 66 13.31 -0.47 7.69
CA SER A 66 13.44 0.96 7.39
C SER A 66 14.39 1.28 6.22
N ARG A 67 15.22 0.31 5.80
CA ARG A 67 16.30 0.49 4.83
C ARG A 67 15.86 1.07 3.49
N LEU A 68 14.72 0.62 2.98
CA LEU A 68 14.16 1.12 1.71
C LEU A 68 13.83 2.61 1.82
N LEU A 69 13.08 2.99 2.85
CA LEU A 69 12.66 4.38 3.07
C LEU A 69 13.84 5.30 3.36
N GLN A 70 14.83 4.85 4.13
CA GLN A 70 16.04 5.64 4.41
C GLN A 70 16.86 5.98 3.15
N LYS A 71 16.85 5.08 2.16
CA LYS A 71 17.59 5.25 0.91
C LYS A 71 16.71 5.72 -0.25
N TRP A 72 15.40 5.92 0.00
CA TRP A 72 14.43 6.19 -1.05
C TRP A 72 14.77 7.46 -1.81
N ASP A 73 14.81 8.59 -1.12
CA ASP A 73 15.05 9.90 -1.74
C ASP A 73 16.48 10.05 -2.29
N LEU A 74 17.47 9.49 -1.57
CA LEU A 74 18.89 9.67 -1.89
C LEU A 74 19.36 8.78 -3.05
N PHE A 75 18.80 7.58 -3.19
CA PHE A 75 19.32 6.58 -4.10
C PHE A 75 18.24 5.95 -4.97
N PHE A 76 17.17 5.41 -4.39
CA PHE A 76 16.23 4.60 -5.17
C PHE A 76 15.37 5.45 -6.11
N LYS A 77 14.67 6.46 -5.60
CA LYS A 77 13.80 7.34 -6.39
C LYS A 77 14.48 7.94 -7.63
N PRO A 78 15.65 8.61 -7.54
CA PRO A 78 16.31 9.15 -8.73
C PRO A 78 16.76 8.06 -9.72
N ASN A 79 17.19 6.89 -9.23
CA ASN A 79 17.55 5.77 -10.12
C ASN A 79 16.31 5.15 -10.80
N VAL A 80 15.19 5.02 -10.10
CA VAL A 80 13.92 4.53 -10.68
C VAL A 80 13.47 5.43 -11.82
N ILE A 81 13.44 6.74 -11.61
CA ILE A 81 13.06 7.70 -12.65
C ILE A 81 14.02 7.62 -13.84
N LYS A 82 15.34 7.55 -13.57
CA LYS A 82 16.37 7.43 -14.60
C LYS A 82 16.21 6.16 -15.45
N GLU A 83 15.98 5.01 -14.83
CA GLU A 83 15.81 3.75 -15.56
C GLU A 83 14.45 3.70 -16.29
N ALA A 84 13.39 4.24 -15.71
CA ALA A 84 12.08 4.34 -16.35
C ALA A 84 12.12 5.12 -17.66
N LYS A 85 12.91 6.20 -17.72
CA LYS A 85 13.12 7.01 -18.95
C LYS A 85 13.77 6.24 -20.10
N ARG A 86 14.42 5.10 -19.83
CA ARG A 86 15.05 4.26 -20.85
C ARG A 86 14.10 3.23 -21.45
N LEU A 87 12.92 3.04 -20.84
CA LEU A 87 11.90 2.13 -21.35
C LEU A 87 11.26 2.71 -22.62
N THR A 88 10.57 1.84 -23.37
CA THR A 88 9.74 2.28 -24.48
C THR A 88 8.68 3.26 -23.98
N SER A 89 8.66 4.45 -24.55
CA SER A 89 7.73 5.51 -24.13
C SER A 89 6.29 5.13 -24.49
N THR A 90 5.42 5.11 -23.47
CA THR A 90 3.96 5.08 -23.61
C THR A 90 3.37 6.33 -22.95
N PRO A 91 2.16 6.77 -23.33
CA PRO A 91 1.52 7.93 -22.72
C PRO A 91 1.42 7.83 -21.20
N GLU A 92 1.09 6.66 -20.67
CA GLU A 92 0.95 6.38 -19.24
C GLU A 92 2.31 6.50 -18.52
N LEU A 93 3.35 5.90 -19.11
CA LEU A 93 4.70 5.99 -18.56
C LEU A 93 5.21 7.43 -18.57
N CYS A 94 5.00 8.18 -19.66
CA CYS A 94 5.39 9.58 -19.77
C CYS A 94 4.72 10.43 -18.68
N ARG A 95 3.43 10.21 -18.41
CA ARG A 95 2.70 10.91 -17.34
C ARG A 95 3.25 10.59 -15.94
N LEU A 96 3.56 9.32 -15.66
CA LEU A 96 4.18 8.94 -14.39
C LEU A 96 5.58 9.56 -14.21
N VAL A 97 6.40 9.57 -15.27
CA VAL A 97 7.73 10.22 -15.23
C VAL A 97 7.59 11.73 -14.99
N GLN A 98 6.68 12.41 -15.69
CA GLN A 98 6.44 13.84 -15.50
C GLN A 98 5.98 14.16 -14.07
N SER A 99 5.02 13.40 -13.53
CA SER A 99 4.57 13.53 -12.15
C SER A 99 5.69 13.29 -11.14
N ALA A 100 6.53 12.26 -11.35
CA ALA A 100 7.66 11.94 -10.48
C ALA A 100 8.77 13.02 -10.49
N GLU A 101 8.88 13.82 -11.54
CA GLU A 101 9.86 14.91 -11.66
C GLU A 101 9.28 16.30 -11.38
N SER A 102 7.98 16.37 -11.12
CA SER A 102 7.29 17.62 -10.88
C SER A 102 7.80 18.31 -9.60
N PRO A 103 7.97 19.64 -9.59
CA PRO A 103 8.36 20.37 -8.38
C PRO A 103 7.33 20.17 -7.26
N PRO A 104 7.76 20.17 -5.99
CA PRO A 104 6.83 20.13 -4.86
C PRO A 104 5.81 21.27 -4.97
N GLY A 105 4.53 20.94 -4.98
CA GLY A 105 3.45 21.92 -5.05
C GLY A 105 3.09 22.40 -6.47
N SER A 106 3.64 21.81 -7.54
CA SER A 106 3.04 22.00 -8.86
C SER A 106 1.70 21.25 -8.90
N ASP A 107 0.62 21.99 -8.70
CA ASP A 107 -0.73 21.49 -8.94
C ASP A 107 -0.89 21.28 -10.46
N LEU A 108 -0.46 20.13 -10.97
CA LEU A 108 -0.88 19.68 -12.29
C LEU A 108 -2.39 19.40 -12.16
N ASP A 109 -3.21 20.33 -12.65
CA ASP A 109 -4.69 20.35 -12.53
C ASP A 109 -5.42 19.14 -13.15
N GLU A 110 -4.70 18.11 -13.57
CA GLU A 110 -5.29 16.90 -14.12
C GLU A 110 -5.69 15.93 -13.00
N PRO A 111 -6.98 15.57 -12.87
CA PRO A 111 -7.52 14.85 -11.70
C PRO A 111 -6.91 13.46 -11.48
N THR A 112 -6.32 12.87 -12.51
CA THR A 112 -5.67 11.55 -12.50
C THR A 112 -4.18 11.59 -12.16
N THR A 113 -3.58 12.78 -12.01
CA THR A 113 -2.16 12.91 -11.73
C THR A 113 -1.84 12.53 -10.29
N TYR A 114 -0.95 11.55 -10.13
CA TYR A 114 -0.43 11.15 -8.82
C TYR A 114 0.52 12.20 -8.26
N ASP A 115 0.76 12.17 -6.95
CA ASP A 115 1.87 12.93 -6.36
C ASP A 115 3.22 12.32 -6.75
N GLN A 116 4.30 13.06 -6.45
CA GLN A 116 5.65 12.67 -6.81
C GLN A 116 6.06 11.31 -6.23
N GLU A 117 5.67 11.02 -5.00
CA GLU A 117 6.05 9.79 -4.28
C GLU A 117 5.33 8.58 -4.87
N MET A 118 4.02 8.69 -5.03
CA MET A 118 3.19 7.66 -5.62
C MET A 118 3.59 7.39 -7.06
N ALA A 119 3.83 8.42 -7.87
CA ALA A 119 4.30 8.23 -9.25
C ALA A 119 5.65 7.52 -9.29
N SER A 120 6.60 7.92 -8.44
CA SER A 120 7.91 7.25 -8.33
C SER A 120 7.78 5.78 -7.90
N LEU A 121 6.87 5.47 -6.99
CA LEU A 121 6.56 4.11 -6.58
C LEU A 121 5.95 3.29 -7.73
N LEU A 122 4.99 3.85 -8.46
CA LEU A 122 4.32 3.18 -9.58
C LEU A 122 5.27 2.92 -10.75
N LEU A 123 6.28 3.78 -10.97
CA LEU A 123 7.35 3.53 -11.95
C LEU A 123 8.12 2.23 -11.65
N LEU A 124 8.24 1.80 -10.38
CA LEU A 124 8.88 0.52 -10.07
C LEU A 124 8.17 -0.65 -10.75
N LEU A 125 6.84 -0.62 -10.89
CA LEU A 125 6.08 -1.70 -11.53
C LEU A 125 6.49 -1.89 -12.99
N HIS A 126 6.88 -0.81 -13.68
CA HIS A 126 7.39 -0.87 -15.05
C HIS A 126 8.81 -1.44 -15.14
N LEU A 127 9.56 -1.43 -14.03
CA LEU A 127 10.94 -1.92 -13.93
C LEU A 127 11.02 -3.34 -13.36
N LEU A 128 9.93 -3.86 -12.78
CA LEU A 128 9.92 -5.23 -12.29
C LEU A 128 10.16 -6.20 -13.44
N PRO A 129 11.00 -7.23 -13.25
CA PRO A 129 11.15 -8.26 -14.25
C PRO A 129 9.77 -8.90 -14.50
N PRO A 130 9.48 -9.31 -15.75
CA PRO A 130 8.27 -10.09 -16.00
C PRO A 130 8.29 -11.30 -15.06
N PRO A 131 7.12 -11.72 -14.53
CA PRO A 131 7.05 -12.89 -13.65
C PRO A 131 7.77 -14.06 -14.32
N PRO A 132 8.52 -14.90 -13.58
CA PRO A 132 9.12 -16.10 -14.12
C PRO A 132 8.01 -17.03 -14.61
N GLY A 133 7.63 -16.87 -15.87
CA GLY A 133 6.43 -17.47 -16.44
C GLY A 133 6.75 -18.81 -17.07
N GLY A 134 6.27 -19.89 -16.45
CA GLY A 134 5.88 -21.08 -17.21
C GLY A 134 4.75 -20.74 -18.19
N LEU A 135 4.63 -21.50 -19.28
CA LEU A 135 3.89 -21.22 -20.52
C LEU A 135 2.38 -20.82 -20.45
N LYS A 136 1.74 -20.58 -19.30
CA LYS A 136 0.26 -20.55 -19.22
C LYS A 136 -0.42 -19.43 -18.42
N SER A 137 0.28 -18.40 -17.95
CA SER A 137 -0.39 -17.23 -17.32
C SER A 137 -0.46 -16.03 -18.27
N PRO A 138 -1.63 -15.36 -18.41
CA PRO A 138 -1.74 -14.13 -19.18
C PRO A 138 -0.86 -13.05 -18.56
N LYS A 139 0.04 -12.47 -19.35
CA LYS A 139 0.90 -11.36 -18.94
C LYS A 139 0.03 -10.13 -18.71
N ILE A 140 -0.05 -9.67 -17.47
CA ILE A 140 -0.64 -8.38 -17.12
C ILE A 140 0.30 -7.27 -17.59
N SER A 141 -0.23 -6.18 -18.17
CA SER A 141 0.59 -5.01 -18.49
C SER A 141 0.98 -4.27 -17.20
N ALA A 142 2.05 -3.46 -17.24
CA ALA A 142 2.41 -2.61 -16.11
C ALA A 142 1.27 -1.62 -15.75
N CYS A 143 0.57 -1.09 -16.75
CA CYS A 143 -0.58 -0.21 -16.54
C CYS A 143 -1.74 -0.92 -15.83
N ASP A 144 -2.12 -2.13 -16.28
CA ASP A 144 -3.13 -2.94 -15.59
C ASP A 144 -2.69 -3.29 -14.16
N ALA A 145 -1.38 -3.47 -13.93
CA ALA A 145 -0.84 -3.74 -12.60
C ALA A 145 -0.94 -2.52 -11.69
N VAL A 146 -0.68 -1.31 -12.20
CA VAL A 146 -0.87 -0.04 -11.49
C VAL A 146 -2.33 0.10 -11.01
N GLU A 147 -3.29 -0.08 -11.92
CA GLU A 147 -4.72 0.03 -11.61
C GLU A 147 -5.20 -1.00 -10.59
N ARG A 148 -4.57 -2.19 -10.56
CA ARG A 148 -4.86 -3.22 -9.55
C ARG A 148 -4.16 -2.98 -8.23
N LEU A 149 -2.98 -2.34 -8.22
CA LEU A 149 -2.22 -2.10 -7.01
C LEU A 149 -2.82 -0.95 -6.20
N VAL A 150 -3.16 0.16 -6.85
CA VAL A 150 -3.62 1.38 -6.19
C VAL A 150 -4.94 1.85 -6.78
N VAL A 151 -5.97 1.86 -5.93
CA VAL A 151 -7.30 2.33 -6.28
C VAL A 151 -7.54 3.67 -5.58
N PHE A 152 -7.84 4.70 -6.36
CA PHE A 152 -8.20 6.01 -5.81
C PHE A 152 -9.69 6.05 -5.45
N HIS A 153 -9.99 6.64 -4.29
CA HIS A 153 -11.37 6.87 -3.84
C HIS A 153 -11.52 8.31 -3.35
N LYS A 154 -12.53 9.02 -3.86
CA LYS A 154 -12.81 10.40 -3.44
C LYS A 154 -13.28 10.41 -1.97
N SER A 155 -12.67 11.26 -1.15
CA SER A 155 -12.97 11.33 0.29
C SER A 155 -14.41 11.73 0.62
N CYS A 156 -15.14 12.37 -0.31
CA CYS A 156 -16.56 12.68 -0.16
C CYS A 156 -17.52 11.51 -0.50
N CYS A 157 -17.00 10.38 -0.97
CA CYS A 157 -17.80 9.20 -1.34
C CYS A 157 -17.77 8.13 -0.23
N SER A 158 -18.82 7.31 -0.15
CA SER A 158 -18.92 6.25 0.85
C SER A 158 -17.91 5.13 0.60
N LEU A 159 -17.06 4.85 1.60
CA LEU A 159 -16.13 3.71 1.57
C LEU A 159 -16.88 2.37 1.58
N GLU A 160 -18.03 2.28 2.24
CA GLU A 160 -18.83 1.06 2.28
C GLU A 160 -19.41 0.72 0.90
N GLU A 161 -19.86 1.74 0.17
CA GLU A 161 -20.37 1.57 -1.19
C GLU A 161 -19.26 1.09 -2.14
N HIS A 162 -18.05 1.66 -2.01
CA HIS A 162 -16.87 1.18 -2.72
C HIS A 162 -16.63 -0.31 -2.49
N LEU A 163 -16.63 -0.76 -1.22
CA LEU A 163 -16.41 -2.17 -0.86
C LEU A 163 -17.51 -3.11 -1.38
N ARG A 164 -18.77 -2.64 -1.43
CA ARG A 164 -19.89 -3.43 -1.97
C ARG A 164 -19.81 -3.58 -3.48
N ASN A 165 -19.44 -2.51 -4.17
CA ASN A 165 -19.41 -2.47 -5.64
C ASN A 165 -18.14 -3.08 -6.24
N GLN A 166 -17.05 -3.15 -5.46
CA GLN A 166 -15.81 -3.78 -5.89
C GLN A 166 -15.94 -5.30 -6.02
N GLN A 167 -15.87 -5.78 -7.27
CA GLN A 167 -15.75 -7.20 -7.60
C GLN A 167 -14.28 -7.64 -7.79
N GLY A 168 -13.32 -6.75 -7.48
CA GLY A 168 -11.90 -6.90 -7.80
C GLY A 168 -11.10 -7.87 -6.91
N ARG A 169 -9.96 -8.29 -7.46
CA ARG A 169 -8.95 -9.16 -6.84
C ARG A 169 -8.25 -8.42 -5.70
N GLN A 170 -8.60 -8.72 -4.45
CA GLN A 170 -7.88 -8.26 -3.25
C GLN A 170 -6.60 -9.10 -3.05
N PRO A 171 -5.56 -8.56 -2.40
CA PRO A 171 -5.49 -7.25 -1.76
C PRO A 171 -5.08 -6.12 -2.72
N TYR A 172 -5.46 -4.88 -2.38
CA TYR A 172 -5.02 -3.66 -3.06
C TYR A 172 -4.92 -2.46 -2.09
N LEU A 173 -4.17 -1.43 -2.46
CA LEU A 173 -4.05 -0.19 -1.72
C LEU A 173 -5.18 0.77 -2.11
N LEU A 174 -6.01 1.17 -1.16
CA LEU A 174 -7.03 2.19 -1.34
C LEU A 174 -6.47 3.56 -0.90
N ALA A 175 -6.28 4.46 -1.85
CA ALA A 175 -5.81 5.82 -1.63
C ALA A 175 -7.03 6.76 -1.57
N VAL A 176 -7.31 7.31 -0.39
CA VAL A 176 -8.49 8.15 -0.14
C VAL A 176 -8.07 9.61 -0.06
N GLY A 177 -8.61 10.45 -0.93
CA GLY A 177 -8.27 11.87 -0.98
C GLY A 177 -9.22 12.70 -1.83
N ARG A 178 -8.92 13.99 -2.00
CA ARG A 178 -9.72 14.88 -2.86
C ARG A 178 -9.39 14.69 -4.33
N GLN A 179 -8.11 14.44 -4.61
CA GLN A 179 -7.52 14.23 -5.94
C GLN A 179 -6.39 13.19 -5.80
N ASN A 180 -5.96 12.57 -6.91
CA ASN A 180 -4.89 11.57 -6.92
C ASN A 180 -3.55 12.09 -6.37
N SER A 181 -3.31 13.40 -6.48
CA SER A 181 -2.14 14.11 -5.96
C SER A 181 -2.29 14.58 -4.50
N LYS A 182 -3.50 14.49 -3.93
CA LYS A 182 -3.84 15.02 -2.59
C LYS A 182 -4.52 13.92 -1.77
N ILE A 183 -3.73 12.89 -1.44
CA ILE A 183 -4.19 11.75 -0.63
C ILE A 183 -4.18 12.10 0.86
N GLU A 184 -5.30 11.85 1.53
CA GLU A 184 -5.50 12.13 2.95
C GLU A 184 -5.22 10.90 3.81
N SER A 185 -5.55 9.71 3.31
CA SER A 185 -5.36 8.44 4.02
C SER A 185 -5.19 7.26 3.07
N PHE A 186 -4.57 6.20 3.60
CA PHE A 186 -4.38 4.93 2.90
C PHE A 186 -4.98 3.78 3.71
N TYR A 187 -5.56 2.81 3.00
CA TYR A 187 -6.03 1.56 3.57
C TYR A 187 -5.55 0.40 2.71
N ILE A 188 -5.20 -0.73 3.33
CA ILE A 188 -5.10 -2.00 2.59
C ILE A 188 -6.50 -2.60 2.58
N THR A 189 -7.03 -2.85 1.39
CA THR A 189 -8.30 -3.55 1.25
C THR A 189 -8.06 -5.04 1.12
N MET A 190 -8.61 -5.81 2.05
CA MET A 190 -8.50 -7.28 2.09
C MET A 190 -9.76 -7.87 2.73
N ASP A 191 -10.30 -8.94 2.18
CA ASP A 191 -11.55 -9.59 2.58
C ASP A 191 -12.75 -8.64 2.73
N LYS A 192 -12.85 -7.65 1.84
CA LYS A 192 -13.82 -6.53 1.91
C LYS A 192 -13.76 -5.74 3.21
N ARG A 193 -12.60 -5.75 3.89
CA ARG A 193 -12.29 -4.95 5.07
C ARG A 193 -11.20 -3.94 4.73
N LEU A 194 -11.18 -2.85 5.48
CA LEU A 194 -10.17 -1.80 5.36
C LEU A 194 -9.25 -1.87 6.56
N ILE A 195 -7.96 -2.07 6.29
CA ILE A 195 -6.89 -2.06 7.29
C ILE A 195 -6.24 -0.68 7.21
N PRO A 196 -6.38 0.18 8.24
CA PRO A 196 -5.91 1.55 8.16
C PRO A 196 -4.39 1.62 8.27
N CYS A 197 -3.77 2.28 7.29
CA CYS A 197 -2.32 2.47 7.26
C CYS A 197 -1.91 3.68 8.12
N LYS A 198 -0.70 3.61 8.68
CA LYS A 198 -0.04 4.78 9.27
C LYS A 198 0.78 5.48 8.18
N ALA A 199 0.22 6.53 7.59
CA ALA A 199 1.00 7.40 6.72
C ALA A 199 1.84 8.35 7.58
N LYS A 200 3.16 8.37 7.37
CA LYS A 200 3.99 9.47 7.85
C LYS A 200 3.70 10.65 6.93
N ARG A 201 2.99 11.67 7.41
CA ARG A 201 3.06 12.97 6.76
C ARG A 201 4.50 13.44 6.95
N LEU A 202 5.31 13.37 5.88
CA LEU A 202 6.51 14.19 5.81
C LEU A 202 5.98 15.62 5.70
N ILE A 203 5.88 16.28 6.86
CA ILE A 203 5.63 17.71 6.90
C ILE A 203 6.93 18.31 6.36
N HIS A 204 6.92 18.69 5.08
CA HIS A 204 7.94 19.54 4.49
C HIS A 204 7.61 20.99 4.80
#